data_AF-A0A535Q5F5-F1
#
_entry.id   AF-A0A535Q5F5-F1
#
_cell.length_a   1.000
_cell.length_b   1.000
_cell.length_c   1.000
_cell.angle_alpha   90.00
_cell.angle_beta   90.00
_cell.angle_gamma   90.00
#
_symmetry.space_group_name_H-M   'P 1'
#
loop_
_entity.id
_entity.type
_entity.pdbx_description
1 polymer ?
#
loop_
_entity_poly.entity_id
_entity_poly.type
_entity_poly.pdbx_seq_one_letter_code
_entity_poly.pdbx_strand_id
1 'polypeptide(L)'
;MRYLIRLVSVLASTFGLLVGTPALLAHADEPGDGGNHAVFVQTNDPAGNSIDVFARSGSGSLTYVANYATGGKGGREAGSSSDPLASQSSLVYDAQHQLLLAPNAGSNTISVFSVRGTGLHLNQVIGSGGPFPSSIGIHRNIVYVLDAGLAGFVQGYRIDGSRLRPIEGSLRSLNLPNSNPPF
;
A
#
# COMPACT_ATOMS: atom_id res chain seq x y z
N MET A 1 46.17 -19.59 -71.89
CA MET A 1 45.09 -18.57 -71.88
C MET A 1 45.13 -17.91 -70.49
N ARG A 2 45.77 -16.73 -70.34
CA ARG A 2 45.15 -15.40 -70.10
C ARG A 2 44.17 -15.43 -68.89
N TYR A 3 44.35 -14.75 -67.76
CA TYR A 3 44.70 -13.34 -67.50
C TYR A 3 45.30 -13.11 -66.09
N LEU A 4 45.98 -11.97 -65.94
CA LEU A 4 46.54 -11.34 -64.74
C LEU A 4 45.46 -10.87 -63.73
N ILE A 5 45.87 -10.64 -62.46
CA ILE A 5 45.84 -9.33 -61.74
C ILE A 5 46.38 -9.54 -60.31
N ARG A 6 47.39 -8.74 -59.92
CA ARG A 6 47.81 -8.52 -58.53
C ARG A 6 46.86 -7.53 -57.87
N LEU A 7 46.50 -7.72 -56.60
CA LEU A 7 46.19 -6.61 -55.70
C LEU A 7 46.40 -6.98 -54.23
N VAL A 8 47.14 -6.09 -53.57
CA VAL A 8 47.54 -6.03 -52.17
C VAL A 8 46.40 -5.48 -51.33
N SER A 9 46.35 -5.85 -50.03
CA SER A 9 45.95 -5.07 -48.82
C SER A 9 44.92 -5.79 -47.95
N VAL A 10 44.83 -5.65 -46.62
CA VAL A 10 45.60 -5.12 -45.48
C VAL A 10 44.88 -5.73 -44.25
N LEU A 11 45.62 -6.14 -43.19
CA LEU A 11 45.02 -6.52 -41.91
C LEU A 11 44.37 -5.30 -41.23
N ALA A 12 43.20 -5.48 -40.63
CA ALA A 12 42.78 -4.66 -39.49
C ALA A 12 41.79 -5.44 -38.60
N SER A 13 42.32 -6.10 -37.57
CA SER A 13 41.58 -6.68 -36.46
C SER A 13 41.15 -5.54 -35.54
N THR A 14 39.85 -5.35 -35.31
CA THR A 14 39.34 -4.44 -34.27
C THR A 14 38.83 -5.26 -33.08
N PHE A 15 39.54 -5.18 -31.96
CA PHE A 15 39.14 -5.70 -30.66
C PHE A 15 38.26 -4.63 -30.00
N GLY A 16 36.96 -4.89 -29.90
CA GLY A 16 36.03 -3.98 -29.21
C GLY A 16 36.13 -4.17 -27.69
N LEU A 17 36.57 -3.14 -26.97
CA LEU A 17 36.56 -3.11 -25.51
C LEU A 17 35.12 -2.84 -25.01
N LEU A 18 34.47 -3.83 -24.40
CA LEU A 18 33.25 -3.61 -23.62
C LEU A 18 33.65 -2.94 -22.30
N VAL A 19 33.37 -1.64 -22.19
CA VAL A 19 33.43 -0.93 -20.90
C VAL A 19 32.17 -1.29 -20.12
N GLY A 20 32.31 -2.14 -19.11
CA GLY A 20 31.23 -2.43 -18.16
C GLY A 20 30.93 -1.20 -17.31
N THR A 21 29.68 -0.75 -17.31
CA THR A 21 29.20 0.27 -16.37
C THR A 21 29.25 -0.30 -14.95
N PRO A 22 29.78 0.43 -13.95
CA PRO A 22 29.65 -0.02 -12.57
C PRO A 22 28.17 0.05 -12.18
N ALA A 23 27.63 -1.06 -11.67
CA ALA A 23 26.35 -1.06 -10.99
C ALA A 23 26.48 -0.16 -9.75
N LEU A 24 25.76 0.95 -9.74
CA LEU A 24 25.58 1.77 -8.54
C LEU A 24 24.85 0.89 -7.52
N LEU A 25 25.55 0.49 -6.46
CA LEU A 25 24.93 -0.12 -5.29
C LEU A 25 23.95 0.89 -4.70
N ALA A 26 22.66 0.62 -4.85
CA ALA A 26 21.62 1.31 -4.08
C ALA A 26 21.99 1.17 -2.61
N HIS A 27 22.15 2.31 -1.94
CA HIS A 27 22.40 2.32 -0.52
C HIS A 27 21.17 1.70 0.13
N ALA A 28 21.34 0.57 0.80
CA ALA A 28 20.30 0.02 1.65
C ALA A 28 20.00 1.10 2.68
N ASP A 29 18.80 1.67 2.56
CA ASP A 29 18.33 2.72 3.43
C ASP A 29 18.37 2.18 4.86
N GLU A 30 19.08 2.89 5.75
CA GLU A 30 19.14 2.56 7.17
C GLU A 30 17.70 2.44 7.71
N PRO A 31 17.40 1.49 8.61
CA PRO A 31 16.07 1.36 9.20
C PRO A 31 15.79 2.58 10.07
N GLY A 32 15.32 3.66 9.45
CA GLY A 32 14.81 4.83 10.13
C GLY A 32 13.49 4.50 10.83
N ASP A 33 13.20 5.24 11.91
CA ASP A 33 11.88 5.20 12.52
C ASP A 33 10.84 5.67 11.48
N GLY A 34 9.92 4.76 11.13
CA GLY A 34 8.75 5.05 10.29
C GLY A 34 8.91 4.86 8.79
N GLY A 35 7.84 5.16 8.06
CA GLY A 35 7.72 4.88 6.63
C GLY A 35 8.22 5.99 5.69
N ASN A 36 9.15 6.85 6.12
CA ASN A 36 9.52 8.08 5.37
C ASN A 36 10.12 7.81 3.97
N HIS A 37 10.66 6.61 3.75
CA HIS A 37 11.17 6.15 2.45
C HIS A 37 10.40 4.92 1.95
N ALA A 38 9.18 4.70 2.42
CA ALA A 38 8.31 3.63 1.97
C ALA A 38 7.09 4.20 1.22
N VAL A 39 6.62 3.45 0.23
CA VAL A 39 5.30 3.63 -0.36
C VAL A 39 4.50 2.37 -0.09
N PHE A 40 3.34 2.55 0.52
CA PHE A 40 2.40 1.47 0.82
C PHE A 40 1.22 1.54 -0.14
N VAL A 41 0.86 0.40 -0.72
CA VAL A 41 -0.27 0.27 -1.65
C VAL A 41 -1.16 -0.85 -1.16
N GLN A 42 -2.41 -0.55 -0.86
CA GLN A 42 -3.40 -1.57 -0.50
C GLN A 42 -3.98 -2.19 -1.77
N THR A 43 -3.98 -3.53 -1.84
CA THR A 43 -4.44 -4.28 -3.03
C THR A 43 -5.95 -4.34 -3.13
N ASN A 44 -6.63 -4.35 -1.97
CA ASN A 44 -8.07 -4.47 -1.83
C ASN A 44 -8.66 -5.70 -2.54
N ASP A 45 -7.91 -6.80 -2.61
CA ASP A 45 -8.36 -8.05 -3.20
C ASP A 45 -9.48 -8.70 -2.33
N PRO A 46 -10.69 -8.95 -2.89
CA PRO A 46 -11.77 -9.62 -2.17
C PRO A 46 -11.45 -11.06 -1.71
N ALA A 47 -10.48 -11.73 -2.34
CA ALA A 47 -10.02 -13.05 -1.90
C ALA A 47 -9.13 -12.96 -0.64
N GLY A 48 -8.46 -11.83 -0.43
CA GLY A 48 -7.61 -11.55 0.72
C GLY A 48 -6.85 -10.24 0.55
N ASN A 49 -7.11 -9.26 1.40
CA ASN A 49 -6.51 -7.93 1.27
C ASN A 49 -5.06 -7.93 1.77
N SER A 50 -4.22 -7.16 1.11
CA SER A 50 -2.79 -7.07 1.43
C SER A 50 -2.24 -5.68 1.15
N ILE A 51 -1.05 -5.41 1.70
CA ILE A 51 -0.29 -4.18 1.49
C ILE A 51 0.99 -4.53 0.73
N ASP A 52 1.11 -4.04 -0.50
CA ASP A 52 2.37 -4.00 -1.23
C ASP A 52 3.23 -2.85 -0.73
N VAL A 53 4.51 -3.12 -0.52
CA VAL A 53 5.47 -2.16 0.01
C VAL A 53 6.59 -1.96 -1.00
N PHE A 54 6.91 -0.69 -1.24
CA PHE A 54 8.01 -0.27 -2.09
C PHE A 54 8.98 0.59 -1.28
N ALA A 55 10.28 0.37 -1.46
CA ALA A 55 11.31 1.31 -1.06
C ALA A 55 11.34 2.47 -2.06
N ARG A 56 11.34 3.70 -1.57
CA ARG A 56 11.44 4.92 -2.35
C ARG A 56 12.83 5.51 -2.18
N SER A 57 13.59 5.58 -3.26
CA SER A 57 14.91 6.24 -3.24
C SER A 57 14.78 7.77 -3.07
N GLY A 58 15.90 8.45 -2.81
CA GLY A 58 15.95 9.91 -2.77
C GLY A 58 15.55 10.59 -4.10
N SER A 59 15.73 9.91 -5.24
CA SER A 59 15.23 10.37 -6.55
C SER A 59 13.73 10.09 -6.76
N GLY A 60 13.13 9.32 -5.86
CA GLY A 60 11.74 8.91 -5.90
C GLY A 60 11.41 7.66 -6.68
N SER A 61 12.43 6.94 -7.17
CA SER A 61 12.26 5.64 -7.80
C SER A 61 11.75 4.61 -6.80
N LEU A 62 10.79 3.78 -7.22
CA LEU A 62 10.17 2.77 -6.39
C LEU A 62 10.74 1.38 -6.71
N THR A 63 11.18 0.65 -5.68
CA THR A 63 11.60 -0.75 -5.77
C THR A 63 10.68 -1.58 -4.90
N TYR A 64 10.03 -2.59 -5.47
CA TYR A 64 9.18 -3.50 -4.70
C TYR A 64 10.00 -4.24 -3.62
N VAL A 65 9.45 -4.35 -2.41
CA VAL A 65 10.11 -4.94 -1.25
C VAL A 65 9.36 -6.19 -0.78
N ALA A 66 8.08 -6.06 -0.47
CA ALA A 66 7.31 -7.11 0.17
C ALA A 66 5.80 -6.91 0.01
N ASN A 67 5.05 -7.97 0.30
CA ASN A 67 3.61 -7.95 0.46
C ASN A 67 3.26 -8.43 1.88
N TYR A 68 2.37 -7.72 2.56
CA TYR A 68 1.90 -8.07 3.91
C TYR A 68 0.39 -8.31 3.91
N ALA A 69 -0.04 -9.48 4.38
CA ALA A 69 -1.46 -9.76 4.56
C ALA A 69 -2.06 -8.86 5.64
N THR A 70 -3.24 -8.32 5.36
CA THR A 70 -4.03 -7.57 6.35
C THR A 70 -4.72 -8.47 7.37
N GLY A 71 -4.93 -9.75 7.03
CA GLY A 71 -5.75 -10.67 7.80
C GLY A 71 -7.27 -10.52 7.54
N GLY A 72 -7.68 -9.64 6.62
CA GLY A 72 -9.05 -9.50 6.16
C GLY A 72 -9.20 -9.62 4.64
N LYS A 73 -10.39 -9.29 4.14
CA LYS A 73 -10.74 -9.29 2.70
C LYS A 73 -10.97 -7.87 2.21
N GLY A 74 -10.58 -7.60 0.98
CA GLY A 74 -10.79 -6.30 0.33
C GLY A 74 -12.22 -6.18 -0.17
N GLY A 75 -12.53 -5.10 -0.87
CA GLY A 75 -13.85 -4.92 -1.48
C GLY A 75 -13.83 -4.07 -2.76
N ARG A 76 -14.97 -3.97 -3.43
CA ARG A 76 -15.15 -3.33 -4.72
C ARG A 76 -16.54 -2.70 -4.79
N GLU A 77 -16.58 -1.39 -4.68
CA GLU A 77 -17.75 -0.60 -5.02
C GLU A 77 -18.08 -0.79 -6.50
N ALA A 78 -19.37 -1.00 -6.80
CA ALA A 78 -19.82 -1.13 -8.18
C ALA A 78 -19.58 0.17 -8.95
N GLY A 79 -19.01 0.06 -10.16
CA GLY A 79 -18.79 1.21 -11.04
C GLY A 79 -17.54 2.04 -10.72
N SER A 80 -16.73 1.65 -9.74
CA SER A 80 -15.41 2.28 -9.52
C SER A 80 -14.27 1.40 -10.04
N SER A 81 -13.62 1.84 -11.12
CA SER A 81 -12.52 1.10 -11.75
C SER A 81 -11.14 1.43 -11.18
N SER A 82 -10.94 2.66 -10.67
CA SER A 82 -9.64 3.14 -10.21
C SER A 82 -9.48 3.18 -8.69
N ASP A 83 -10.56 3.42 -7.94
CA ASP A 83 -10.58 3.30 -6.47
C ASP A 83 -11.65 2.29 -6.06
N PRO A 84 -11.29 1.03 -5.81
CA PRO A 84 -12.24 0.00 -5.43
C PRO A 84 -13.13 0.35 -4.22
N LEU A 85 -12.82 1.35 -3.40
CA LEU A 85 -13.66 1.75 -2.27
C LEU A 85 -14.38 3.09 -2.46
N ALA A 86 -14.16 3.78 -3.58
CA ALA A 86 -14.65 5.16 -3.79
C ALA A 86 -14.36 6.07 -2.56
N SER A 87 -13.14 5.97 -2.05
CA SER A 87 -12.68 6.50 -0.76
C SER A 87 -12.06 7.90 -0.86
N GLN A 88 -11.99 8.60 0.27
CA GLN A 88 -11.09 9.77 0.42
C GLN A 88 -9.88 9.50 1.32
N SER A 89 -9.68 8.25 1.77
CA SER A 89 -8.51 7.74 2.48
C SER A 89 -8.74 6.30 2.89
N SER A 90 -8.56 5.35 1.97
CA SER A 90 -8.63 3.93 2.33
C SER A 90 -7.42 3.51 3.17
N LEU A 91 -6.19 3.85 2.76
CA LEU A 91 -4.98 3.53 3.51
C LEU A 91 -4.39 4.78 4.17
N VAL A 92 -4.23 4.78 5.50
CA VAL A 92 -3.74 5.95 6.24
C VAL A 92 -2.50 5.61 7.06
N TYR A 93 -1.42 6.35 6.80
CA TYR A 93 -0.22 6.34 7.64
C TYR A 93 -0.26 7.47 8.66
N ASP A 94 -0.14 7.11 9.93
CA ASP A 94 0.00 8.03 11.05
C ASP A 94 1.45 8.05 11.53
N ALA A 95 2.17 9.10 11.15
CA ALA A 95 3.56 9.29 11.52
C ALA A 95 3.76 9.54 13.03
N GLN A 96 2.76 10.04 13.76
CA GLN A 96 2.91 10.30 15.18
C GLN A 96 3.01 8.98 15.97
N HIS A 97 2.15 8.02 15.64
CA HIS A 97 2.10 6.72 16.32
C HIS A 97 2.82 5.60 15.54
N GLN A 98 3.34 5.91 14.35
CA GLN A 98 4.06 4.97 13.48
C GLN A 98 3.16 3.79 13.05
N LEU A 99 1.90 4.10 12.74
CA LEU A 99 0.88 3.13 12.40
C LEU A 99 0.40 3.28 10.96
N LEU A 100 0.11 2.16 10.31
CA LEU A 100 -0.60 2.10 9.04
C LEU A 100 -1.96 1.41 9.27
N LEU A 101 -3.05 2.09 8.92
CA LEU A 101 -4.40 1.60 9.12
C LEU A 101 -5.04 1.29 7.76
N ALA A 102 -5.59 0.08 7.64
CA ALA A 102 -6.09 -0.48 6.39
C ALA A 102 -7.50 -1.07 6.59
N PRO A 103 -8.56 -0.58 5.93
CA PRO A 103 -9.89 -1.16 5.98
C PRO A 103 -9.92 -2.44 5.13
N ASN A 104 -10.64 -3.43 5.62
CA ASN A 104 -10.90 -4.69 4.93
C ASN A 104 -12.39 -4.77 4.63
N ALA A 105 -12.80 -4.09 3.55
CA ALA A 105 -14.20 -3.84 3.22
C ALA A 105 -15.05 -5.12 3.16
N GLY A 106 -14.60 -6.17 2.47
CA GLY A 106 -15.30 -7.44 2.35
C GLY A 106 -15.27 -8.33 3.60
N SER A 107 -14.72 -7.84 4.71
CA SER A 107 -14.69 -8.57 5.99
C SER A 107 -15.04 -7.71 7.20
N ASN A 108 -15.51 -6.48 6.99
CA ASN A 108 -16.06 -5.62 8.05
C ASN A 108 -15.03 -5.29 9.15
N THR A 109 -13.75 -5.19 8.79
CA THR A 109 -12.65 -4.98 9.75
C THR A 109 -11.68 -3.89 9.31
N ILE A 110 -10.80 -3.49 10.23
CA ILE A 110 -9.64 -2.62 10.02
C ILE A 110 -8.42 -3.37 10.55
N SER A 111 -7.34 -3.34 9.79
CA SER A 111 -6.03 -3.82 10.20
C SER A 111 -5.14 -2.67 10.65
N VAL A 112 -4.40 -2.88 11.73
CA VAL A 112 -3.48 -1.89 12.32
C VAL A 112 -2.08 -2.47 12.27
N PHE A 113 -1.19 -1.85 11.52
CA PHE A 113 0.21 -2.24 11.43
C PHE A 113 1.11 -1.24 12.14
N SER A 114 2.17 -1.72 12.78
CA SER A 114 3.33 -0.88 13.11
C SER A 114 4.25 -0.80 11.91
N VAL A 115 4.80 0.38 11.67
CA VAL A 115 5.69 0.67 10.54
C VAL A 115 7.12 0.88 11.05
N ARG A 116 8.10 0.25 10.39
CA ARG A 116 9.55 0.49 10.57
C ARG A 116 10.24 0.45 9.22
N GLY A 117 10.57 1.61 8.66
CA GLY A 117 11.02 1.69 7.26
C GLY A 117 10.00 1.07 6.32
N THR A 118 10.45 0.06 5.57
CA THR A 118 9.63 -0.75 4.66
C THR A 118 9.00 -1.98 5.33
N GLY A 119 9.23 -2.18 6.63
CA GLY A 119 8.68 -3.29 7.40
C GLY A 119 7.31 -2.95 7.99
N LEU A 120 6.37 -3.89 7.86
CA LEU A 120 5.07 -3.86 8.53
C LEU A 120 4.93 -5.02 9.52
N HIS A 121 4.36 -4.74 10.69
CA HIS A 121 3.96 -5.74 11.67
C HIS A 121 2.48 -5.60 12.00
N LEU A 122 1.67 -6.61 11.69
CA LEU A 122 0.23 -6.60 11.97
C LEU A 122 -0.02 -6.74 13.48
N ASN A 123 -0.48 -5.66 14.13
CA ASN A 123 -0.75 -5.64 15.56
C ASN A 123 -2.17 -6.09 15.90
N GLN A 124 -3.11 -5.83 14.99
CA GLN A 124 -4.53 -6.01 15.26
C GLN A 124 -5.35 -6.09 13.97
N VAL A 125 -6.39 -6.93 14.01
CA VAL A 125 -7.56 -6.85 13.15
C VAL A 125 -8.76 -6.62 14.07
N ILE A 126 -9.54 -5.57 13.83
CA ILE A 126 -10.69 -5.18 14.66
C ILE A 126 -11.90 -4.89 13.79
N GLY A 127 -13.12 -5.18 14.27
CA GLY A 127 -14.34 -4.82 13.55
C GLY A 127 -14.40 -3.33 13.25
N SER A 128 -14.92 -2.94 12.08
CA SER A 128 -14.98 -1.55 11.65
C SER A 128 -16.18 -0.77 12.21
N GLY A 129 -17.24 -1.47 12.61
CA GLY A 129 -18.51 -0.89 13.05
C GLY A 129 -19.59 -0.88 11.97
N GLY A 130 -19.30 -1.39 10.77
CA GLY A 130 -20.26 -1.53 9.68
C GLY A 130 -19.83 -2.59 8.67
N PRO A 131 -20.64 -2.84 7.63
CA PRO A 131 -20.44 -3.93 6.67
C PRO A 131 -19.55 -3.60 5.47
N PHE A 132 -19.07 -2.36 5.31
CA PHE A 132 -18.21 -1.95 4.21
C PHE A 132 -17.35 -0.72 4.56
N PRO A 133 -16.30 -0.87 5.40
CA PRO A 133 -15.41 0.24 5.73
C PRO A 133 -14.68 0.74 4.49
N SER A 134 -14.83 2.03 4.17
CA SER A 134 -14.30 2.61 2.94
C SER A 134 -13.23 3.67 3.18
N SER A 135 -13.35 4.46 4.26
CA SER A 135 -12.42 5.56 4.54
C SER A 135 -12.06 5.66 6.02
N ILE A 136 -10.84 6.13 6.31
CA ILE A 136 -10.32 6.36 7.65
C ILE A 136 -9.88 7.82 7.77
N GLY A 137 -10.26 8.48 8.86
CA GLY A 137 -9.77 9.80 9.24
C GLY A 137 -9.08 9.74 10.60
N ILE A 138 -7.94 10.41 10.75
CA ILE A 138 -7.16 10.44 12.00
C ILE A 138 -6.91 11.88 12.42
N HIS A 139 -7.14 12.17 13.70
CA HIS A 139 -6.71 13.42 14.32
C HIS A 139 -6.17 13.15 15.72
N ARG A 140 -4.88 13.46 15.94
CA ARG A 140 -4.14 13.09 17.15
C ARG A 140 -4.27 11.59 17.41
N ASN A 141 -4.87 11.19 18.52
CA ASN A 141 -5.09 9.79 18.90
C ASN A 141 -6.53 9.31 18.66
N ILE A 142 -7.32 10.03 17.86
CA ILE A 142 -8.69 9.66 17.53
C ILE A 142 -8.77 9.24 16.06
N VAL A 143 -9.38 8.09 15.82
CA VAL A 143 -9.61 7.53 14.50
C VAL A 143 -11.11 7.41 14.28
N TYR A 144 -11.59 7.84 13.12
CA TYR A 144 -12.94 7.55 12.66
C TYR A 144 -12.89 6.74 11.38
N VAL A 145 -13.75 5.73 11.31
CA VAL A 145 -13.94 4.92 10.12
C VAL A 145 -15.32 5.20 9.57
N LEU A 146 -15.35 5.59 8.30
CA LEU A 146 -16.55 5.73 7.49
C LEU A 146 -16.81 4.40 6.79
N ASP A 147 -18.05 3.96 6.88
CA ASP A 147 -18.58 2.76 6.26
C ASP A 147 -19.66 3.14 5.25
N ALA A 148 -19.55 2.61 4.03
CA ALA A 148 -20.45 2.94 2.93
C ALA A 148 -21.63 1.95 2.79
N GLY A 149 -21.63 0.86 3.56
CA GLY A 149 -22.61 -0.19 3.41
C GLY A 149 -23.92 0.08 4.13
N LEU A 150 -25.03 -0.38 3.54
CA LEU A 150 -26.38 -0.26 4.09
C LEU A 150 -26.75 1.20 4.43
N ALA A 151 -27.04 1.50 5.70
CA ALA A 151 -27.40 2.83 6.14
C ALA A 151 -26.22 3.82 6.18
N GLY A 152 -25.00 3.35 5.91
CA GLY A 152 -23.76 4.06 6.15
C GLY A 152 -23.49 4.25 7.64
N PHE A 153 -22.24 4.06 8.06
CA PHE A 153 -21.89 4.14 9.48
C PHE A 153 -20.62 4.93 9.72
N VAL A 154 -20.52 5.53 10.89
CA VAL A 154 -19.28 6.13 11.41
C VAL A 154 -19.00 5.55 12.78
N GLN A 155 -17.81 4.99 12.96
CA GLN A 155 -17.36 4.41 14.23
C GLN A 155 -16.04 5.05 14.66
N GLY A 156 -15.98 5.46 15.92
CA GLY A 156 -14.79 6.07 16.52
C GLY A 156 -13.93 5.09 17.29
N TYR A 157 -12.62 5.31 17.27
CA TYR A 157 -11.60 4.59 18.02
C TYR A 157 -10.60 5.57 18.65
N ARG A 158 -10.00 5.15 19.76
CA ARG A 158 -8.78 5.75 20.31
C ARG A 158 -7.59 4.87 19.98
N ILE A 159 -6.49 5.51 19.58
CA ILE A 159 -5.18 4.88 19.53
C ILE A 159 -4.70 4.69 20.98
N ASP A 160 -4.35 3.46 21.32
CA ASP A 160 -3.78 3.05 22.61
C ASP A 160 -2.55 2.17 22.34
N GLY A 161 -1.37 2.78 22.41
CA GLY A 161 -0.13 2.17 21.95
C GLY A 161 -0.20 1.85 20.46
N SER A 162 -0.02 0.57 20.10
CA SER A 162 -0.04 0.09 18.72
C SER A 162 -1.40 -0.50 18.28
N ARG A 163 -2.46 -0.24 19.04
CA ARG A 163 -3.79 -0.82 18.87
C ARG A 163 -4.88 0.25 18.90
N LEU A 164 -6.05 -0.10 18.39
CA LEU A 164 -7.28 0.68 18.48
C LEU A 164 -8.21 0.12 19.55
N ARG A 165 -8.81 1.02 20.33
CA ARG A 165 -9.93 0.74 21.23
C ARG A 165 -11.18 1.48 20.77
N PRO A 166 -12.34 0.83 20.64
CA PRO A 166 -13.58 1.52 20.30
C PRO A 166 -13.89 2.63 21.31
N ILE A 167 -14.34 3.78 20.81
CA ILE A 167 -14.93 4.82 21.65
C ILE A 167 -16.38 4.41 21.91
N GLU A 168 -16.71 4.12 23.17
CA GLU A 168 -18.05 3.72 23.57
C GLU A 168 -19.09 4.77 23.15
N GLY A 169 -20.21 4.31 22.60
CA GLY A 169 -21.29 5.18 22.16
C GLY A 169 -20.93 6.08 20.98
N SER A 170 -19.86 5.81 20.23
CA SER A 170 -19.50 6.61 19.03
C SER A 170 -20.08 6.09 17.71
N LEU A 171 -20.61 4.86 17.66
CA LEU A 171 -21.25 4.31 16.46
C LEU A 171 -22.46 5.15 16.06
N ARG A 172 -22.49 5.67 14.84
CA ARG A 172 -23.62 6.41 14.29
C ARG A 172 -23.99 5.89 12.92
N SER A 173 -25.29 5.68 12.69
CA SER A 173 -25.85 5.51 11.36
C SER A 173 -25.95 6.87 10.67
N LEU A 174 -25.63 6.92 9.38
CA LEU A 174 -25.88 8.08 8.52
C LEU A 174 -27.32 8.09 7.98
N ASN A 175 -28.07 7.00 8.17
CA ASN A 175 -29.44 6.80 7.71
C ASN A 175 -29.61 7.01 6.20
N LEU A 176 -28.61 6.57 5.44
CA LEU A 176 -28.60 6.63 3.98
C LEU A 176 -29.44 5.49 3.40
N PRO A 177 -30.09 5.70 2.24
CA PRO A 177 -30.83 4.65 1.55
C PRO A 177 -29.91 3.82 0.63
N ASN A 178 -28.73 3.40 1.09
CA ASN A 178 -27.79 2.61 0.26
C ASN A 178 -28.02 1.10 0.44
N SER A 179 -27.51 0.32 -0.52
CA SER A 179 -27.34 -1.12 -0.37
C SER A 179 -25.96 -1.44 0.23
N ASN A 180 -25.66 -2.72 0.45
CA ASN A 180 -24.28 -3.12 0.68
C ASN A 180 -23.55 -3.21 -0.67
N PRO A 181 -22.34 -2.64 -0.81
CA PRO A 181 -21.53 -2.80 -2.00
C PRO A 181 -21.17 -4.27 -2.26
N PRO A 182 -20.97 -4.66 -3.53
CA PRO A 182 -20.69 -6.03 -3.88
C PRO A 182 -19.21 -6.38 -3.69
N PHE A 183 -18.96 -7.24 -2.69
CA PHE A 183 -17.65 -7.79 -2.30
C PHE A 183 -16.73 -6.76 -1.67
#